data_AF-A0A2J0MXH1-F1
#
_entry.id   AF-A0A2J0MXH1-F1
#
_cell.length_a   1.000
_cell.length_b   1.000
_cell.length_c   1.000
_cell.angle_alpha   90.00
_cell.angle_beta   90.00
_cell.angle_gamma   90.00
#
_symmetry.space_group_name_H-M   'P 1'
#
loop_
_entity.id
_entity.type
_entity.pdbx_description
1 polymer ?
#
loop_
_entity_poly.entity_id
_entity_poly.type
_entity_poly.pdbx_seq_one_letter_code
_entity_poly.pdbx_strand_id
1 'polypeptide(L)'
;MRQEQILIDSKKFKKLPEAVRKRVLRAGLEELKGDLRRLTYQHWKEIEELIDSRPVNSIVDLPAGISITKDRANIILKLIKS
;
A
#
# COMPACT_ATOMS: atom_id res chain seq x y z
N MET A 1 -9.01 15.23 9.67
CA MET A 1 -8.08 14.42 10.50
C MET A 1 -7.39 13.46 9.55
N ARG A 2 -6.05 13.49 9.41
CA ARG A 2 -5.35 12.54 8.53
C ARG A 2 -5.26 11.19 9.23
N GLN A 3 -5.58 10.11 8.51
CA GLN A 3 -5.51 8.75 9.05
C GLN A 3 -4.04 8.31 9.16
N GLU A 4 -3.67 7.73 10.29
CA GLU A 4 -2.29 7.21 10.50
C GLU A 4 -2.07 5.83 9.86
N GLN A 5 -3.17 5.12 9.58
CA GLN A 5 -3.18 3.84 8.91
C GLN A 5 -4.45 3.63 8.09
N ILE A 6 -4.32 2.88 6.99
CA ILE A 6 -5.43 2.48 6.13
C ILE A 6 -5.40 0.95 5.99
N LEU A 7 -6.57 0.33 6.15
CA LEU A 7 -6.75 -1.10 6.02
C LEU A 7 -7.56 -1.39 4.76
N ILE A 8 -7.03 -2.24 3.89
CA ILE A 8 -7.69 -2.67 2.67
C ILE A 8 -7.88 -4.19 2.75
N ASP A 9 -9.12 -4.66 2.64
CA ASP A 9 -9.41 -6.10 2.59
C ASP A 9 -8.69 -6.75 1.39
N SER A 10 -7.76 -7.65 1.68
CA SER A 10 -6.90 -8.30 0.70
C SER A 10 -7.69 -9.17 -0.29
N LYS A 11 -8.75 -9.84 0.19
CA LYS A 11 -9.59 -10.69 -0.66
C LYS A 11 -10.40 -9.87 -1.65
N LYS A 12 -10.99 -8.75 -1.20
CA LYS A 12 -11.73 -7.83 -2.07
C LYS A 12 -10.78 -7.13 -3.04
N PHE A 13 -9.62 -6.70 -2.56
CA PHE A 13 -8.62 -6.01 -3.37
C PHE A 13 -8.11 -6.88 -4.53
N LYS A 14 -7.77 -8.15 -4.27
CA LYS A 14 -7.28 -9.08 -5.30
C LYS A 14 -8.31 -9.40 -6.39
N LYS A 15 -9.61 -9.27 -6.10
CA LYS A 15 -10.69 -9.47 -7.08
C LYS A 15 -10.86 -8.29 -8.03
N LEU A 16 -10.30 -7.13 -7.71
CA LEU A 16 -10.41 -5.94 -8.56
C LEU A 16 -9.49 -6.09 -9.79
N PRO A 17 -9.90 -5.53 -10.95
CA PRO A 17 -9.00 -5.39 -12.10
C PRO A 17 -7.74 -4.60 -11.72
N GLU A 18 -6.62 -4.90 -12.37
CA GLU A 18 -5.31 -4.30 -12.08
C GLU A 18 -5.35 -2.76 -12.07
N ALA A 19 -6.01 -2.16 -13.07
CA ALA A 19 -6.17 -0.71 -13.14
C ALA A 19 -6.91 -0.13 -11.93
N VAL A 20 -7.89 -0.86 -11.38
CA VAL A 20 -8.64 -0.44 -10.19
C VAL A 20 -7.79 -0.63 -8.93
N ARG A 21 -7.05 -1.73 -8.82
CA ARG A 21 -6.09 -1.96 -7.73
C ARG A 21 -5.08 -0.82 -7.62
N LYS A 22 -4.49 -0.40 -8.75
CA LYS A 22 -3.58 0.75 -8.83
C LYS A 22 -4.23 2.05 -8.34
N ARG A 23 -5.48 2.31 -8.73
CA ARG A 23 -6.22 3.50 -8.27
C ARG A 23 -6.50 3.46 -6.77
N VAL A 24 -6.90 2.31 -6.24
CA VAL A 24 -7.17 2.14 -4.80
C VAL A 24 -5.90 2.35 -3.98
N LEU A 25 -4.76 1.78 -4.40
CA LEU A 25 -3.48 2.01 -3.72
C LEU A 25 -3.05 3.48 -3.78
N ARG A 26 -3.20 4.14 -4.93
CA ARG A 26 -2.93 5.58 -5.08
C ARG A 26 -3.77 6.42 -4.15
N ALA A 27 -5.08 6.20 -4.13
CA ALA A 27 -5.99 6.91 -3.25
C ALA A 27 -5.65 6.68 -1.76
N GLY A 28 -5.32 5.44 -1.38
CA GLY A 28 -4.89 5.14 -0.01
C GLY A 28 -3.59 5.86 0.36
N LEU A 29 -2.58 5.83 -0.50
CA LEU A 29 -1.31 6.51 -0.26
C LEU A 29 -1.44 8.04 -0.23
N GLU A 30 -2.30 8.60 -1.08
CA GLU A 30 -2.64 10.03 -1.08
C GLU A 30 -3.36 10.44 0.20
N GLU A 31 -4.32 9.65 0.68
CA GLU A 31 -5.02 9.93 1.93
C GLU A 31 -4.08 9.86 3.14
N LEU A 32 -3.16 8.89 3.13
CA LEU A 32 -2.21 8.65 4.22
C LEU A 32 -1.14 9.75 4.33
N LYS A 33 -0.48 10.09 3.20
CA LYS A 33 0.64 11.05 3.20
C LYS A 33 0.22 12.47 2.79
N GLY A 34 -0.81 12.60 1.96
CA GLY A 34 -1.26 13.85 1.33
C GLY A 34 -0.67 14.09 -0.06
N ASP A 35 0.45 13.44 -0.42
CA ASP A 35 1.04 13.51 -1.75
C ASP A 35 1.84 12.24 -2.10
N LEU A 36 1.92 11.93 -3.41
CA LEU A 36 2.68 10.79 -3.94
C LEU A 36 4.11 11.16 -4.36
N ARG A 37 4.60 12.36 -4.03
CA ARG A 37 5.98 12.76 -4.40
C ARG A 37 6.96 11.79 -3.75
N ARG A 38 8.07 11.52 -4.46
CA ARG A 38 9.11 10.54 -4.08
C ARG A 38 8.72 9.06 -4.26
N LEU A 39 7.50 8.74 -4.70
CA LEU A 39 7.14 7.39 -5.16
C LEU A 39 7.44 7.25 -6.65
N THR A 40 8.37 6.35 -7.00
CA THR A 40 8.78 6.07 -8.37
C THR A 40 8.10 4.80 -8.88
N TYR A 41 8.25 4.50 -10.17
CA TYR A 41 7.76 3.24 -10.75
C TYR A 41 8.30 2.00 -10.02
N GLN A 42 9.56 2.03 -9.58
CA GLN A 42 10.18 0.93 -8.85
C GLN A 42 9.44 0.64 -7.54
N HIS A 43 9.07 1.68 -6.79
CA HIS A 43 8.26 1.55 -5.58
C HIS A 43 6.90 0.92 -5.89
N TRP A 44 6.22 1.35 -6.96
CA TRP A 44 4.95 0.74 -7.37
C TRP A 44 5.08 -0.76 -7.66
N LYS A 45 6.15 -1.15 -8.35
CA LYS A 45 6.43 -2.54 -8.67
C LYS A 45 6.64 -3.38 -7.40
N GLU A 46 7.37 -2.85 -6.41
CA GLU A 46 7.58 -3.53 -5.13
C GLU A 46 6.28 -3.73 -4.33
N ILE A 47 5.36 -2.76 -4.38
CA ILE A 47 4.04 -2.89 -3.75
C ILE A 47 3.22 -3.99 -4.44
N GLU A 48 3.24 -4.04 -5.77
CA GLU A 48 2.54 -5.08 -6.53
C GLU A 48 3.12 -6.47 -6.23
N GLU A 49 4.45 -6.61 -6.24
CA GLU A 49 5.13 -7.85 -5.87
C GLU A 49 4.79 -8.27 -4.43
N LEU A 50 4.72 -7.31 -3.49
CA LEU A 50 4.30 -7.57 -2.11
C LEU A 50 2.92 -8.19 -2.05
N ILE A 51 1.96 -7.67 -2.82
CA ILE A 51 0.56 -8.10 -2.78
C ILE A 51 0.39 -9.46 -3.45
N ASP A 52 1.00 -9.63 -4.62
CA ASP A 52 0.75 -10.77 -5.50
C ASP A 52 1.64 -11.97 -5.18
N SER A 53 2.93 -11.75 -4.88
CA SER A 53 3.93 -12.82 -4.87
C SER A 53 4.53 -13.12 -3.49
N ARG A 54 4.65 -12.13 -2.61
CA ARG A 54 5.34 -12.32 -1.32
C ARG A 54 4.49 -13.09 -0.29
N PRO A 55 5.08 -13.78 0.70
CA PRO A 55 4.33 -14.44 1.76
C PRO A 55 3.60 -13.44 2.67
N VAL A 56 2.69 -13.95 3.50
CA VAL A 56 2.02 -13.16 4.55
C VAL A 56 3.06 -12.62 5.54
N ASN A 57 2.77 -11.46 6.14
CA ASN A 57 3.64 -10.67 7.02
C ASN A 57 4.86 -10.07 6.32
N SER A 58 4.89 -10.08 4.99
CA SER A 58 5.88 -9.32 4.24
C SER A 58 5.61 -7.82 4.38
N ILE A 59 6.70 -7.04 4.41
CA ILE A 59 6.70 -5.60 4.57
C ILE A 59 7.47 -4.99 3.40
N VAL A 60 6.99 -3.86 2.89
CA VAL A 60 7.71 -2.97 1.98
C VAL A 60 7.74 -1.60 2.61
N ASP A 61 8.94 -1.13 2.92
CA ASP A 61 9.17 0.23 3.37
C ASP A 61 9.46 1.13 2.17
N LEU A 62 8.65 2.16 2.04
CA LEU A 62 8.67 3.12 0.95
C LEU A 62 9.24 4.46 1.43
N PRO A 63 9.73 5.30 0.52
CA PRO A 63 10.21 6.63 0.88
C PRO A 63 9.14 7.47 1.58
N ALA A 64 9.63 8.47 2.33
CA ALA A 64 8.80 9.40 3.10
C ALA A 64 7.99 8.75 4.24
N GLY A 65 8.55 7.70 4.85
CA GLY A 65 8.01 7.09 6.06
C GLY A 65 6.74 6.29 5.79
N ILE A 66 6.54 5.74 4.59
CA ILE A 66 5.39 4.90 4.30
C ILE A 66 5.82 3.45 4.47
N SER A 67 5.02 2.64 5.16
CA SER A 67 5.22 1.20 5.26
C SER A 67 3.95 0.47 4.86
N ILE A 68 4.11 -0.55 4.02
CA ILE A 68 3.01 -1.40 3.57
C ILE A 68 3.27 -2.82 4.05
N THR A 69 2.31 -3.37 4.80
CA THR A 69 2.36 -4.75 5.30
C THR A 69 1.21 -5.55 4.74
N LYS A 70 1.47 -6.79 4.34
CA LYS A 70 0.41 -7.73 3.96
C LYS A 70 0.15 -8.73 5.08
N ASP A 71 -1.00 -8.65 5.73
CA ASP A 71 -1.46 -9.67 6.66
C ASP A 71 -2.38 -10.71 5.96
N ARG A 72 -2.95 -11.68 6.69
CA ARG A 72 -3.83 -12.72 6.13
C ARG A 72 -5.14 -12.19 5.54
N ALA A 73 -5.67 -11.11 6.09
CA ALA A 73 -6.96 -10.52 5.78
C ALA A 73 -6.85 -9.18 5.06
N ASN A 74 -5.82 -8.39 5.34
CA ASN A 74 -5.69 -7.00 4.94
C ASN A 74 -4.31 -6.67 4.34
N ILE A 75 -4.31 -5.68 3.47
CA ILE A 75 -3.15 -4.88 3.10
C ILE A 75 -3.21 -3.62 3.98
N ILE A 76 -2.17 -3.42 4.77
CA ILE A 76 -2.09 -2.35 5.76
C ILE A 76 -1.11 -1.30 5.24
N LEU A 77 -1.57 -0.06 5.08
CA LEU A 77 -0.74 1.09 4.76
C LEU A 77 -0.56 1.92 6.03
N LYS A 78 0.67 2.28 6.39
CA LYS A 78 1.00 3.04 7.59
C LYS A 78 1.96 4.16 7.29
N LEU A 79 1.78 5.29 7.97
CA LEU A 79 2.76 6.37 7.98
C LEU A 79 3.59 6.25 9.26
N ILE A 80 4.84 5.83 9.13
CA ILE A 80 5.84 5.85 10.18
C ILE A 80 6.28 7.30 10.33
N LYS A 81 5.82 7.94 11.40
CA LYS A 81 6.38 9.22 11.84
C LYS A 81 7.77 8.94 12.45
N SER A 82 8.81 9.47 11.83
CA SER A 82 10.10 9.70 12.49
C SER A 82 10.07 10.99 13.28
#